data_AF-A0A2A6KLS2-F1
#
_entry.id   AF-A0A2A6KLS2-F1
#
_cell.length_a   1.000
_cell.length_b   1.000
_cell.length_c   1.000
_cell.angle_alpha   90.00
_cell.angle_beta   90.00
_cell.angle_gamma   90.00
#
_symmetry.space_group_name_H-M   'P 1'
#
loop_
_entity.id
_entity.type
_entity.pdbx_description
1 polymer ?
#
loop_
_entity_poly.entity_id
_entity_poly.type
_entity_poly.pdbx_seq_one_letter_code
_entity_poly.pdbx_strand_id
1 'polypeptide(L)'
;MVRKEGVAHIPRPVAEQGLARLMMRLPATRATIRAAAARQPHLYELCGAYGEACAVLDRMRKDRSADPAIVTEYEIICAEIEIDVTRILLGGR
;
A
#
# COMPACT_ATOMS: atom_id res chain seq x y z
N MET A 1 -23.27 17.15 -4.35
CA MET A 1 -23.34 15.86 -3.61
C MET A 1 -22.00 15.17 -3.77
N VAL A 2 -21.06 15.41 -2.85
CA VAL A 2 -19.77 14.69 -2.85
C VAL A 2 -20.07 13.28 -2.36
N ARG A 3 -20.01 12.29 -3.25
CA ARG A 3 -20.01 10.89 -2.87
C ARG A 3 -18.71 10.68 -2.08
N LYS A 4 -18.81 10.63 -0.75
CA LYS A 4 -17.77 9.99 0.05
C LYS A 4 -17.83 8.52 -0.33
N GLU A 5 -17.03 8.13 -1.33
CA GLU A 5 -16.69 6.74 -1.51
C GLU A 5 -16.14 6.28 -0.16
N GLY A 6 -16.90 5.40 0.50
CA GLY A 6 -16.49 4.83 1.77
C GLY A 6 -15.22 4.05 1.49
N VAL A 7 -14.07 4.62 1.86
CA VAL A 7 -12.83 3.88 2.03
C VAL A 7 -13.20 2.71 2.94
N ALA A 8 -13.21 1.50 2.37
CA ALA A 8 -13.48 0.30 3.12
C ALA A 8 -12.57 0.31 4.34
N HIS A 9 -13.12 0.08 5.53
CA HIS A 9 -12.31 0.03 6.75
C HIS A 9 -11.31 -1.11 6.62
N ILE A 10 -10.05 -0.79 6.34
CA ILE A 10 -9.03 -1.81 6.13
C ILE A 10 -8.74 -2.46 7.48
N PRO A 11 -8.87 -3.80 7.60
CA PRO A 11 -8.61 -4.48 8.85
C PRO A 11 -7.20 -4.17 9.35
N ARG A 12 -7.06 -3.86 10.64
CA ARG A 12 -5.78 -3.53 11.28
C ARG A 12 -4.62 -4.48 10.90
N PRO A 13 -4.80 -5.83 10.86
CA PRO A 13 -3.72 -6.74 10.49
C PRO A 13 -3.22 -6.56 9.05
N VAL A 14 -4.11 -6.16 8.14
CA VAL A 14 -3.78 -5.93 6.72
C VAL A 14 -2.93 -4.67 6.56
N ALA A 15 -3.30 -3.61 7.29
CA ALA A 15 -2.50 -2.39 7.35
C ALA A 15 -1.12 -2.58 7.99
N GLU A 16 -1.01 -3.39 9.05
CA GLU A 16 0.29 -3.71 9.66
C GLU A 16 1.18 -4.52 8.71
N GLN A 17 0.61 -5.46 7.94
CA GLN A 17 1.34 -6.22 6.92
C GLN A 17 1.82 -5.31 5.79
N GLY A 18 0.95 -4.43 5.28
CA GLY A 18 1.34 -3.48 4.24
C GLY A 18 2.38 -2.47 4.70
N LEU A 19 2.29 -1.99 5.94
CA LEU A 19 3.32 -1.17 6.58
C LEU A 19 4.68 -1.89 6.61
N ALA A 20 4.70 -3.16 7.03
CA ALA A 20 5.92 -3.96 7.04
C ALA A 20 6.51 -4.14 5.63
N ARG A 21 5.67 -4.39 4.63
CA ARG A 21 6.10 -4.51 3.23
C ARG A 21 6.67 -3.20 2.69
N LEU A 22 6.01 -2.06 2.94
CA LEU A 22 6.53 -0.73 2.56
C LEU A 22 7.88 -0.44 3.22
N MET A 23 8.03 -0.76 4.50
CA MET A 23 9.30 -0.61 5.22
C MET A 23 10.41 -1.48 4.59
N MET A 24 10.09 -2.69 4.11
CA MET A 24 11.06 -3.51 3.38
C MET A 24 11.40 -2.91 2.02
N ARG A 25 10.41 -2.37 1.32
CA ARG A 25 10.54 -1.81 -0.02
C ARG A 25 11.27 -0.46 -0.06
N LEU A 26 11.07 0.37 0.96
CA LEU A 26 11.62 1.72 1.11
C LEU A 26 12.51 1.78 2.38
N PRO A 27 13.68 1.11 2.38
CA PRO A 27 14.48 0.94 3.58
C PRO A 27 14.99 2.26 4.18
N ALA A 28 15.33 3.24 3.32
CA ALA A 28 15.85 4.54 3.75
C ALA A 28 14.82 5.39 4.52
N THR A 29 13.53 5.14 4.33
CA THR A 29 12.45 5.91 4.97
C THR A 29 11.69 5.11 6.04
N ARG A 30 12.19 3.94 6.46
CA ARG A 30 11.55 3.05 7.45
C ARG A 30 11.05 3.77 8.70
N ALA A 31 11.92 4.54 9.36
CA ALA A 31 11.58 5.25 10.59
C ALA A 31 10.50 6.31 10.33
N THR A 32 10.62 7.02 9.20
CA THR A 32 9.66 8.04 8.77
C THR A 32 8.29 7.44 8.46
N ILE A 33 8.23 6.33 7.70
CA ILE A 33 6.99 5.60 7.41
C ILE A 33 6.30 5.19 8.71
N ARG A 34 7.04 4.55 9.64
CA ARG A 34 6.47 4.09 10.92
C ARG A 34 5.93 5.25 11.75
N ALA A 35 6.68 6.33 11.87
CA ALA A 35 6.26 7.51 12.63
C ALA A 35 5.05 8.22 11.99
N ALA A 36 5.04 8.33 10.66
CA ALA A 36 3.93 8.96 9.94
C ALA A 36 2.67 8.10 10.00
N ALA A 37 2.75 6.78 9.81
CA ALA A 37 1.61 5.87 9.88
C ALA A 37 0.96 5.85 11.28
N ALA A 38 1.75 6.04 12.35
CA ALA A 38 1.23 6.16 13.70
C ALA A 38 0.47 7.47 13.95
N ARG A 39 0.72 8.51 13.15
CA ARG A 39 0.18 9.88 13.33
C ARG A 39 -0.88 10.27 12.29
N GLN A 40 -0.86 9.64 11.12
CA GLN A 40 -1.67 9.99 9.97
C GLN A 40 -2.54 8.79 9.55
N PRO A 41 -3.83 8.76 9.93
CA PRO A 41 -4.74 7.66 9.60
C PRO A 41 -4.82 7.36 8.10
N HIS A 42 -4.80 8.39 7.26
CA HIS A 42 -4.79 8.23 5.80
C HIS A 42 -3.56 7.45 5.30
N LEU A 43 -2.37 7.71 5.85
CA LEU A 43 -1.17 6.94 5.48
C LEU A 43 -1.27 5.49 5.98
N TYR A 44 -1.91 5.26 7.12
CA TYR A 44 -2.16 3.93 7.64
C TYR A 44 -3.13 3.12 6.75
N GLU A 45 -4.18 3.77 6.25
CA GLU A 45 -5.08 3.19 5.25
C GLU A 45 -4.33 2.90 3.94
N LEU A 46 -3.47 3.80 3.47
CA LEU A 46 -2.66 3.56 2.28
C LEU A 46 -1.70 2.37 2.45
N CYS A 47 -1.14 2.17 3.65
CA CYS A 47 -0.39 0.96 3.99
C CYS A 47 -1.27 -0.29 3.85
N GLY A 48 -2.52 -0.23 4.33
CA GLY A 48 -3.51 -1.28 4.14
C GLY A 48 -3.75 -1.64 2.67
N ALA A 49 -4.02 -0.65 1.84
CA ALA A 49 -4.27 -0.86 0.41
C ALA A 49 -3.05 -1.51 -0.28
N TYR A 50 -1.84 -1.07 0.08
CA TYR A 50 -0.61 -1.69 -0.40
C TYR A 50 -0.49 -3.17 0.00
N GLY A 51 -0.83 -3.48 1.26
CA GLY A 51 -0.84 -4.84 1.79
C GLY A 51 -1.78 -5.76 1.01
N GLU A 52 -2.99 -5.29 0.71
CA GLU A 52 -3.97 -6.03 -0.09
C GLU A 52 -3.50 -6.24 -1.53
N ALA A 53 -3.05 -5.18 -2.20
CA ALA A 53 -2.54 -5.27 -3.57
C ALA A 53 -1.38 -6.27 -3.67
N CYS A 54 -0.44 -6.20 -2.75
CA CYS A 54 0.67 -7.16 -2.66
C CYS A 54 0.17 -8.59 -2.41
N ALA A 55 -0.82 -8.79 -1.54
CA ALA A 55 -1.34 -10.11 -1.24
C ALA A 55 -2.07 -10.75 -2.44
N VAL A 56 -2.80 -9.95 -3.23
CA VAL A 56 -3.43 -10.40 -4.48
C VAL A 56 -2.36 -10.74 -5.51
N LEU A 57 -1.37 -9.85 -5.70
CA LEU A 57 -0.26 -10.07 -6.62
C LEU A 57 0.55 -11.34 -6.27
N ASP A 58 0.82 -11.58 -4.98
CA ASP A 58 1.50 -12.79 -4.51
C ASP A 58 0.72 -14.07 -4.82
N ARG A 59 -0.62 -14.01 -4.80
CA ARG A 59 -1.48 -15.15 -5.18
C ARG A 59 -1.44 -15.39 -6.68
N MET A 60 -1.59 -14.32 -7.48
CA MET A 60 -1.57 -14.42 -8.94
C MET A 60 -0.22 -14.91 -9.46
N ARG A 61 0.90 -14.45 -8.89
CA ARG A 61 2.24 -14.93 -9.27
C ARG A 61 2.48 -16.42 -8.99
N LYS A 62 1.73 -17.02 -8.06
CA LYS A 62 1.78 -18.46 -7.78
C LYS A 62 0.84 -19.26 -8.68
N ASP A 63 -0.14 -18.61 -9.27
CA ASP A 63 -1.12 -19.22 -10.16
C ASP A 63 -0.64 -19.14 -11.62
N ARG A 64 -0.33 -20.30 -12.21
CA ARG A 64 0.13 -20.38 -13.60
C ARG A 64 -0.93 -20.00 -14.63
N SER A 65 -2.20 -19.92 -14.22
CA SER A 65 -3.33 -19.53 -15.06
C SER A 65 -3.71 -18.07 -14.92
N ALA A 66 -3.06 -17.31 -14.03
CA ALA A 66 -3.33 -15.89 -13.88
C ALA A 66 -3.01 -15.12 -15.16
N ASP A 67 -3.91 -14.20 -15.54
CA ASP A 67 -3.73 -13.34 -16.70
C ASP A 67 -2.53 -12.39 -16.47
N PRO A 68 -1.49 -12.44 -17.32
CA PRO A 68 -0.34 -11.55 -17.21
C PRO A 68 -0.70 -10.05 -17.24
N ALA A 69 -1.79 -9.67 -17.92
CA ALA A 69 -2.27 -8.30 -17.94
C ALA A 69 -2.72 -7.84 -16.54
N ILE A 70 -3.51 -8.67 -15.85
CA ILE A 70 -3.99 -8.39 -14.49
C ILE A 70 -2.82 -8.35 -13.49
N VAL A 71 -1.83 -9.24 -13.65
CA VAL A 71 -0.60 -9.20 -12.85
C VAL A 71 0.11 -7.86 -13.00
N THR A 72 0.24 -7.39 -14.25
CA THR A 72 0.88 -6.11 -14.57
C THR A 72 0.10 -4.92 -13.97
N GLU A 73 -1.24 -4.94 -14.02
CA GLU A 73 -2.07 -3.92 -13.39
C GLU A 73 -1.82 -3.82 -11.88
N TYR A 74 -1.75 -4.96 -11.18
CA TYR A 74 -1.46 -4.96 -9.75
C TYR A 74 -0.02 -4.53 -9.41
N GLU A 75 0.94 -4.81 -10.29
CA GLU A 75 2.30 -4.28 -10.15
C GLU A 75 2.34 -2.75 -10.26
N ILE A 76 1.58 -2.19 -11.21
CA ILE A 76 1.43 -0.74 -11.37
C ILE A 76 0.78 -0.13 -10.13
N ILE A 77 -0.32 -0.70 -9.64
CA ILE A 77 -0.99 -0.24 -8.41
C ILE A 77 -0.02 -0.22 -7.22
N CYS A 78 0.77 -1.28 -7.04
CA CYS A 78 1.78 -1.30 -5.97
C CYS A 78 2.80 -0.17 -6.12
N ALA A 79 3.30 0.06 -7.34
CA ALA A 79 4.26 1.12 -7.63
C ALA A 79 3.66 2.51 -7.40
N GLU A 80 2.41 2.75 -7.80
CA GLU A 80 1.72 4.02 -7.57
C GLU A 80 1.56 4.32 -6.08
N ILE A 81 1.18 3.31 -5.28
CA ILE A 81 1.09 3.47 -3.82
C ILE A 81 2.48 3.76 -3.22
N GLU A 82 3.55 3.09 -3.67
CA GLU A 82 4.93 3.36 -3.22
C GLU A 82 5.33 4.82 -3.50
N ILE A 83 4.95 5.35 -4.68
CA ILE A 83 5.19 6.74 -5.08
C ILE A 83 4.41 7.71 -4.19
N ASP A 84 3.13 7.44 -3.94
CA ASP A 84 2.28 8.32 -3.14
C ASP A 84 2.70 8.34 -1.66
N VAL A 85 3.07 7.19 -1.09
CA VAL A 85 3.70 7.12 0.23
C VAL A 85 4.96 7.98 0.25
N THR A 86 5.83 7.85 -0.75
CA THR A 86 7.06 8.64 -0.84
C THR A 86 6.77 10.15 -0.93
N ARG A 87 5.77 10.56 -1.72
CA ARG A 87 5.32 11.95 -1.82
C ARG A 87 4.79 12.48 -0.49
N ILE A 88 4.00 11.70 0.24
CA ILE A 88 3.48 12.09 1.57
C ILE A 88 4.64 12.34 2.54
N LEU A 89 5.66 11.47 2.53
CA LEU A 89 6.80 11.58 3.45
C LEU A 89 7.74 12.74 3.11
N LEU A 90 7.93 13.03 1.82
CA LEU A 90 8.88 14.06 1.35
C LEU A 90 8.23 15.44 1.15
N GLY A 91 6.92 15.48 0.89
CA GLY A 91 6.14 16.68 0.61
C GLY A 91 5.50 17.33 1.85
N GLY A 92 5.50 16.66 3.01
CA GLY A 92 4.97 17.19 4.27
C GLY A 92 5.92 18.10 5.05
N ARG A 93 6.79 18.87 4.38
CA ARG A 93 7.67 19.88 5.01
C ARG A 93 7.07 21.27 4.95
#